data_AF-A0A3R7WHK6-F1
#
_entry.id   AF-A0A3R7WHK6-F1
#
_cell.length_a   1.000
_cell.length_b   1.000
_cell.length_c   1.000
_cell.angle_alpha   90.00
_cell.angle_beta   90.00
_cell.angle_gamma   90.00
#
_symmetry.space_group_name_H-M   'P 1'
#
loop_
_entity.id
_entity.type
_entity.pdbx_description
1 polymer ?
#
loop_
_entity_poly.entity_id
_entity_poly.type
_entity_poly.pdbx_seq_one_letter_code
_entity_poly.pdbx_strand_id
1 'polypeptide(L)'
;MKFLVVLFLLASIKGFAYESIAGKGLICAYGKKKQIYEGYLFFNRKYISKFLYLEKNRFKIRQNEKRNYTISKDSINLYPFKININSFQVIDTEFNKVIGSCFLKETHEKVNSFMNELKFKTQESYNKNLKGHEI
;
A
#
# COMPACT_ATOMS: atom_id res chain seq x y z
N MET A 1 10.00 -49.63 -30.27
CA MET A 1 8.77 -48.86 -29.96
C MET A 1 9.12 -47.79 -28.94
N LYS A 2 9.20 -46.54 -29.41
CA LYS A 2 9.48 -45.35 -28.61
C LYS A 2 8.14 -44.70 -28.29
N PHE A 3 7.66 -44.81 -27.05
CA PHE A 3 6.67 -43.88 -26.53
C PHE A 3 7.25 -43.21 -25.29
N LEU A 4 7.75 -42.01 -25.56
CA LEU A 4 8.23 -41.03 -24.61
C LEU A 4 7.02 -40.64 -23.75
N VAL A 5 6.93 -41.15 -22.53
CA VAL A 5 5.99 -40.63 -21.52
C VAL A 5 6.58 -39.31 -21.04
N VAL A 6 6.36 -38.25 -21.81
CA VAL A 6 6.52 -36.89 -21.31
C VAL A 6 5.26 -36.62 -20.49
N LEU A 7 5.35 -36.98 -19.22
CA LEU A 7 4.42 -36.53 -18.20
C LEU A 7 4.41 -34.99 -18.29
N PHE A 8 3.34 -34.44 -18.84
CA PHE A 8 3.06 -33.01 -18.79
C PHE A 8 3.06 -32.61 -17.31
N LEU A 9 4.20 -32.11 -16.85
CA LEU A 9 4.25 -31.16 -15.74
C LEU A 9 3.44 -29.95 -16.21
N LEU A 10 2.13 -30.04 -16.07
CA LEU A 10 1.28 -28.89 -15.88
C LEU A 10 1.73 -28.30 -14.54
N ALA A 11 2.86 -27.60 -14.59
CA ALA A 11 3.16 -26.53 -13.66
C ALA A 11 1.93 -25.63 -13.74
N SER A 12 1.03 -25.83 -12.80
CA SER A 12 -0.05 -24.91 -12.51
C SER A 12 0.66 -23.60 -12.22
N ILE A 13 0.75 -22.77 -13.25
CA ILE A 13 0.96 -21.34 -13.07
C ILE A 13 -0.22 -20.97 -12.20
N LYS A 14 0.01 -20.91 -10.88
CA LYS A 14 -0.87 -20.19 -9.96
C LYS A 14 -0.74 -18.74 -10.39
N GLY A 15 -1.35 -18.41 -11.54
CA GLY A 15 -1.66 -17.06 -11.90
C GLY A 15 -2.40 -16.54 -10.70
N PHE A 16 -1.86 -15.47 -10.11
CA PHE A 16 -2.43 -14.76 -8.99
C PHE A 16 -3.94 -14.86 -9.16
N ALA A 17 -4.58 -15.68 -8.34
CA ALA A 17 -6.01 -15.85 -8.48
C ALA A 17 -6.59 -14.44 -8.37
N TYR A 18 -7.76 -14.21 -8.92
CA TYR A 18 -8.63 -13.09 -8.53
C TYR A 18 -9.03 -13.25 -7.04
N GLU A 19 -8.07 -13.59 -6.19
CA GLU A 19 -8.11 -13.76 -4.77
C GLU A 19 -8.30 -12.37 -4.21
N SER A 20 -9.41 -12.23 -3.52
CA SER A 20 -9.79 -11.03 -2.82
C SER A 20 -8.62 -10.58 -1.94
N ILE A 21 -8.07 -9.38 -2.22
CA ILE A 21 -7.11 -8.71 -1.32
C ILE A 21 -7.74 -8.34 0.04
N ALA A 22 -9.03 -8.66 0.26
CA ALA A 22 -9.69 -8.47 1.53
C ALA A 22 -8.92 -9.17 2.67
N GLY A 23 -8.81 -8.49 3.80
CA GLY A 23 -8.00 -8.93 4.95
C GLY A 23 -6.52 -8.51 4.85
N LYS A 24 -6.02 -8.23 3.64
CA LYS A 24 -4.66 -7.72 3.40
C LYS A 24 -4.62 -6.20 3.43
N GLY A 25 -3.41 -5.67 3.41
CA GLY A 25 -3.18 -4.24 3.31
C GLY A 25 -2.01 -3.88 2.40
N LEU A 26 -1.94 -2.62 2.00
CA LEU A 26 -0.79 -2.05 1.31
C LEU A 26 -0.23 -0.91 2.14
N ILE A 27 1.09 -0.72 2.08
CA ILE A 27 1.70 0.56 2.45
C ILE A 27 2.22 1.17 1.16
N CYS A 28 1.79 2.38 0.84
CA CYS A 28 2.22 3.13 -0.32
C CYS A 28 3.03 4.33 0.11
N ALA A 29 4.16 4.55 -0.56
CA ALA A 29 5.02 5.69 -0.36
C ALA A 29 5.00 6.59 -1.59
N TYR A 30 4.82 7.89 -1.37
CA TYR A 30 4.65 8.91 -2.39
C TYR A 30 5.78 9.96 -2.35
N GLY A 31 5.89 10.67 -3.46
CA GLY A 31 6.85 11.75 -3.65
C GLY A 31 8.23 11.24 -4.07
N LYS A 32 9.06 12.15 -4.60
CA LYS A 32 10.37 11.80 -5.18
C LYS A 32 11.29 11.05 -4.20
N LYS A 33 11.22 11.32 -2.90
CA LYS A 33 12.00 10.62 -1.87
C LYS A 33 11.21 9.60 -1.05
N LYS A 34 9.99 9.21 -1.48
CA LYS A 34 9.15 8.23 -0.78
C LYS A 34 8.94 8.56 0.71
N GLN A 35 8.66 9.83 0.98
CA GLN A 35 8.61 10.39 2.34
C GLN A 35 7.17 10.50 2.89
N ILE A 36 6.17 10.39 2.03
CA ILE A 36 4.76 10.46 2.42
C ILE A 36 4.21 9.05 2.35
N TYR A 37 3.67 8.54 3.45
CA TYR A 37 3.16 7.18 3.53
C TYR A 37 1.64 7.16 3.74
N GLU A 38 0.99 6.23 3.07
CA GLU A 38 -0.42 5.90 3.27
C GLU A 38 -0.58 4.38 3.39
N GLY A 39 -1.29 3.94 4.41
CA GLY A 39 -1.68 2.55 4.60
C GLY A 39 -3.09 2.30 4.09
N TYR A 40 -3.27 1.32 3.24
CA TYR A 40 -4.57 0.86 2.76
C TYR A 40 -4.96 -0.46 3.42
N LEU A 41 -6.17 -0.51 3.99
CA LEU A 41 -6.77 -1.69 4.58
C LEU A 41 -7.91 -2.16 3.70
N PHE A 42 -7.78 -3.36 3.11
CA PHE A 42 -8.78 -3.88 2.18
C PHE A 42 -9.78 -4.80 2.87
N PHE A 43 -11.06 -4.55 2.63
CA PHE A 43 -12.20 -5.36 3.01
C PHE A 43 -12.88 -5.86 1.72
N ASN A 44 -13.97 -6.62 1.81
CA ASN A 44 -14.70 -7.03 0.62
C ASN A 44 -15.20 -5.81 -0.19
N ARG A 45 -14.59 -5.54 -1.36
CA ARG A 45 -14.85 -4.42 -2.29
C ARG A 45 -14.81 -3.01 -1.68
N LYS A 46 -14.33 -2.90 -0.45
CA LYS A 46 -14.22 -1.65 0.30
C LYS A 46 -12.83 -1.52 0.88
N TYR A 47 -12.30 -0.31 0.94
CA TYR A 47 -11.02 -0.06 1.59
C TYR A 47 -11.11 1.14 2.53
N ILE A 48 -10.19 1.19 3.47
CA ILE A 48 -9.94 2.34 4.32
C ILE A 48 -8.50 2.74 4.09
N SER A 49 -8.23 4.04 3.95
CA SER A 49 -6.86 4.54 3.94
C SER A 49 -6.51 5.26 5.23
N LYS A 50 -5.23 5.20 5.60
CA LYS A 50 -4.66 5.77 6.82
C LYS A 50 -3.41 6.55 6.45
N PHE A 51 -3.31 7.78 6.92
CA PHE A 51 -2.14 8.62 6.64
C PHE A 51 -1.69 9.34 7.90
N LEU A 52 -0.42 9.72 7.90
CA LEU A 52 0.17 10.49 8.97
C LEU A 52 -0.09 11.98 8.75
N TYR A 53 -0.49 12.69 9.81
CA TYR A 53 -0.83 14.12 9.75
C TYR A 53 -0.27 14.84 10.98
N LEU A 54 0.28 16.05 10.81
CA LEU A 54 0.80 16.88 11.89
C LEU A 54 -0.31 17.81 12.40
N GLU A 55 -0.64 17.71 13.69
CA GLU A 55 -1.60 18.58 14.35
C GLU A 55 -1.04 19.08 15.68
N LYS A 56 -0.96 20.41 15.85
CA LYS A 56 -0.45 21.05 17.08
C LYS A 56 0.87 20.41 17.56
N ASN A 57 1.86 20.33 16.69
CA ASN A 57 3.20 19.74 16.94
C ASN A 57 3.20 18.24 17.28
N ARG A 58 2.08 17.53 17.07
CA ARG A 58 1.99 16.09 17.29
C ARG A 58 1.54 15.37 16.03
N PHE A 59 2.26 14.34 15.64
CA PHE A 59 1.85 13.46 14.55
C PHE A 59 0.72 12.53 15.01
N LYS A 60 -0.34 12.47 14.21
CA LYS A 60 -1.50 11.60 14.40
C LYS A 60 -1.72 10.76 13.14
N ILE A 61 -2.31 9.59 13.32
CA ILE A 61 -2.78 8.78 12.19
C ILE A 61 -4.25 9.11 11.98
N ARG A 62 -4.58 9.65 10.82
CA ARG A 62 -5.97 9.87 10.42
C ARG A 62 -6.44 8.68 9.60
N GLN A 63 -7.68 8.27 9.84
CA GLN A 63 -8.36 7.26 9.05
C GLN A 63 -9.39 7.94 8.17
N ASN A 64 -9.39 7.61 6.88
CA ASN A 64 -10.42 8.06 5.95
C ASN A 64 -11.67 7.18 6.04
N GLU A 65 -12.76 7.73 5.51
CA GLU A 65 -14.00 6.97 5.31
C GLU A 65 -13.76 5.74 4.42
N LYS A 66 -14.64 4.75 4.59
CA LYS A 66 -14.58 3.50 3.86
C LYS A 66 -15.08 3.70 2.43
N ARG A 67 -14.21 3.50 1.44
CA ARG A 67 -14.47 3.75 0.01
C ARG A 67 -14.54 2.46 -0.79
N ASN A 68 -15.18 2.51 -1.96
CA ASN A 68 -15.22 1.39 -2.90
C ASN A 68 -13.87 1.25 -3.61
N TYR A 69 -13.50 0.02 -3.93
CA TYR A 69 -12.43 -0.25 -4.90
C TYR A 69 -12.86 -1.37 -5.85
N THR A 70 -12.20 -1.43 -7.00
CA THR A 70 -12.33 -2.56 -7.93
C THR A 70 -10.96 -3.18 -8.18
N ILE A 71 -10.95 -4.45 -8.54
CA ILE A 71 -9.75 -5.16 -8.97
C ILE A 71 -9.96 -5.51 -10.43
N SER A 72 -9.05 -5.09 -11.29
CA SER A 72 -8.92 -5.59 -12.66
C SER A 72 -7.82 -6.64 -12.72
N LYS A 73 -7.59 -7.23 -13.89
CA LYS A 73 -6.51 -8.21 -14.10
C LYS A 73 -5.14 -7.68 -13.65
N ASP A 74 -4.87 -6.40 -13.88
CA ASP A 74 -3.54 -5.83 -13.70
C ASP A 74 -3.49 -4.73 -12.63
N SER A 75 -4.63 -4.32 -12.08
CA SER A 75 -4.70 -3.17 -11.18
C SER A 75 -5.71 -3.30 -10.04
N ILE A 76 -5.38 -2.67 -8.91
CA ILE A 76 -6.32 -2.30 -7.86
C ILE A 76 -6.70 -0.83 -8.10
N ASN A 77 -7.97 -0.54 -8.35
CA ASN A 77 -8.44 0.81 -8.66
C ASN A 77 -9.02 1.47 -7.40
N LEU A 78 -8.38 2.56 -6.97
CA LEU A 78 -8.67 3.37 -5.79
C LEU A 78 -8.80 4.83 -6.21
N TYR A 79 -9.90 5.21 -6.87
CA TYR A 79 -10.05 6.54 -7.48
C TYR A 79 -9.58 7.70 -6.55
N PRO A 80 -8.72 8.61 -7.02
CA PRO A 80 -8.22 8.79 -8.40
C PRO A 80 -6.93 8.02 -8.73
N PHE A 81 -6.59 6.97 -7.98
CA PHE A 81 -5.37 6.18 -8.16
C PHE A 81 -5.67 4.78 -8.70
N LYS A 82 -4.68 4.20 -9.38
CA LYS A 82 -4.61 2.76 -9.66
C LYS A 82 -3.26 2.22 -9.21
N ILE A 83 -3.25 1.02 -8.64
CA ILE A 83 -2.04 0.33 -8.19
C ILE A 83 -1.82 -0.86 -9.10
N ASN A 84 -0.70 -0.92 -9.80
CA ASN A 84 -0.35 -2.08 -10.61
C ASN A 84 -0.05 -3.29 -9.70
N ILE A 85 -0.68 -4.43 -9.93
CA ILE A 85 -0.56 -5.61 -9.06
C ILE A 85 0.83 -6.24 -9.13
N ASN A 86 1.50 -6.17 -10.29
CA ASN A 86 2.79 -6.80 -10.51
C ASN A 86 3.95 -5.91 -10.05
N SER A 87 3.91 -4.61 -10.34
CA SER A 87 4.98 -3.68 -10.01
C SER A 87 4.75 -2.91 -8.71
N PHE A 88 3.54 -2.98 -8.14
CA PHE A 88 3.08 -2.16 -7.02
C PHE A 88 3.22 -0.65 -7.22
N GLN A 89 3.39 -0.18 -8.46
CA GLN A 89 3.43 1.25 -8.75
C GLN A 89 2.05 1.88 -8.57
N VAL A 90 2.01 3.05 -7.92
CA VAL A 90 0.80 3.87 -7.84
C VAL A 90 0.80 4.85 -8.99
N ILE A 91 -0.26 4.80 -9.79
CA ILE A 91 -0.46 5.66 -10.93
C ILE A 91 -1.65 6.58 -10.64
N ASP A 92 -1.42 7.87 -10.77
CA ASP A 92 -2.48 8.88 -10.78
C ASP A 92 -3.25 8.76 -12.09
N THR A 93 -4.56 8.53 -12.03
CA THR A 93 -5.38 8.34 -13.24
C THR A 93 -5.73 9.64 -13.95
N GLU A 94 -5.68 10.77 -13.25
CA GLU A 94 -5.93 12.09 -13.85
C GLU A 94 -4.74 12.51 -14.71
N PHE A 95 -3.51 12.30 -14.23
CA PHE A 95 -2.29 12.69 -14.94
C PHE A 95 -1.58 11.56 -15.68
N ASN A 96 -2.04 10.31 -15.50
CA ASN A 96 -1.41 9.08 -16.00
C ASN A 96 0.10 9.01 -15.68
N LYS A 97 0.47 9.35 -14.44
CA LYS A 97 1.87 9.37 -13.97
C LYS A 97 2.06 8.44 -12.78
N VAL A 98 3.23 7.81 -12.71
CA VAL A 98 3.65 7.08 -11.51
C VAL A 98 4.01 8.09 -10.43
N ILE A 99 3.28 8.06 -9.31
CA ILE A 99 3.43 8.99 -8.20
C ILE A 99 3.99 8.34 -6.94
N GLY A 100 4.07 7.01 -6.93
CA GLY A 100 4.51 6.25 -5.77
C GLY A 100 4.66 4.77 -6.04
N SER A 101 4.97 4.04 -4.98
CA SER A 101 5.06 2.59 -4.99
C SER A 101 4.55 2.03 -3.68
N CYS A 102 3.94 0.85 -3.73
CA CYS A 102 3.43 0.15 -2.57
C CYS A 102 4.23 -1.11 -2.27
N PHE A 103 3.97 -1.68 -1.10
CA PHE A 103 4.35 -3.02 -0.73
C PHE A 103 3.21 -3.69 0.02
N LEU A 104 3.04 -4.99 -0.24
CA LEU A 104 2.00 -5.80 0.36
C LEU A 104 2.30 -6.09 1.83
N LYS A 105 1.23 -6.05 2.64
CA LYS A 105 1.20 -6.53 4.00
C LYS A 105 0.10 -7.58 4.12
N GLU A 106 0.46 -8.72 4.68
CA GLU A 106 -0.44 -9.87 4.80
C GLU A 106 -1.72 -9.58 5.60
N THR A 107 -1.68 -8.63 6.53
CA THR A 107 -2.81 -8.34 7.42
C THR A 107 -2.99 -6.84 7.66
N HIS A 108 -4.21 -6.46 8.06
CA HIS A 108 -4.51 -5.10 8.53
C HIS A 108 -3.67 -4.71 9.75
N GLU A 109 -3.40 -5.65 10.64
CA GLU A 109 -2.58 -5.44 11.83
C GLU A 109 -1.15 -5.03 11.46
N LYS A 110 -0.54 -5.69 10.46
CA LYS A 110 0.80 -5.33 9.96
C LYS A 110 0.84 -3.92 9.39
N VAL A 111 -0.22 -3.46 8.72
CA VAL A 111 -0.34 -2.06 8.26
C VAL A 111 -0.45 -1.11 9.46
N ASN A 112 -1.31 -1.42 10.43
CA ASN A 112 -1.50 -0.57 11.61
C ASN A 112 -0.22 -0.44 12.44
N SER A 113 0.50 -1.54 12.63
CA SER A 113 1.79 -1.56 13.32
C SER A 113 2.81 -0.67 12.60
N PHE A 114 2.96 -0.83 11.28
CA PHE A 114 3.84 0.03 10.47
C PHE A 114 3.49 1.51 10.61
N MET A 115 2.21 1.88 10.51
CA MET A 115 1.79 3.28 10.60
C MET A 115 2.06 3.87 12.00
N ASN A 116 1.88 3.08 13.05
CA ASN A 116 2.21 3.50 14.42
C ASN A 116 3.72 3.68 14.61
N GLU A 117 4.54 2.74 14.14
CA GLU A 117 5.99 2.85 14.18
C GLU A 117 6.47 4.10 13.43
N LEU A 118 5.94 4.33 12.21
CA LEU A 118 6.22 5.50 11.42
C LEU A 118 5.86 6.79 12.17
N LYS A 119 4.69 6.85 12.83
CA LYS A 119 4.28 7.99 13.65
C LYS A 119 5.30 8.28 14.76
N PHE A 120 5.72 7.26 15.51
CA PHE A 120 6.69 7.43 16.59
C PHE A 120 8.03 7.93 16.07
N LYS A 121 8.60 7.28 15.05
CA LYS A 121 9.87 7.69 14.43
C LYS A 121 9.82 9.11 13.87
N THR A 122 8.71 9.47 13.23
CA THR A 122 8.53 10.81 12.67
C THR A 122 8.43 11.86 13.78
N GLN A 123 7.72 11.57 14.87
CA GLN A 123 7.64 12.46 16.03
C GLN A 123 9.01 12.65 16.70
N GLU A 124 9.78 11.59 16.88
CA GLU A 124 11.13 11.68 17.45
C GLU A 124 12.05 12.54 16.59
N SER A 125 12.03 12.33 15.27
CA SER A 125 12.81 13.15 14.34
C SER A 125 12.37 14.62 14.39
N TYR A 126 11.07 14.89 14.45
CA TYR A 126 10.53 16.24 14.56
C TYR A 126 10.94 16.93 15.85
N ASN A 127 10.84 16.24 16.99
CA ASN A 127 11.23 16.76 18.30
C ASN A 127 12.74 17.07 18.35
N LYS A 128 13.59 16.24 17.73
CA LYS A 128 15.03 16.50 17.62
C LYS A 128 15.31 17.78 16.84
N ASN A 129 14.61 17.99 15.73
CA ASN A 129 14.76 19.19 14.91
C ASN A 129 14.29 20.45 15.65
N LEU A 130 13.18 20.39 16.39
CA LEU A 130 12.73 21.52 17.20
C LEU A 130 13.74 21.91 18.29
N LYS A 131 14.30 20.92 19.01
CA LYS A 131 15.35 21.17 20.01
C LYS A 131 16.63 21.78 19.43
N GLY A 132 16.94 21.48 18.16
CA GLY A 132 18.08 22.07 17.46
C GLY A 132 17.86 23.52 17.01
N HIS A 133 16.64 24.04 17.09
CA HIS A 133 16.27 25.41 16.75
C HIS A 133 15.99 26.29 17.97
N GLU A 134 16.01 25.74 19.19
CA GLU A 134 15.97 26.48 20.45
C GLU A 134 17.40 26.90 20.88
N ILE A 135 18.12 27.63 20.02
CA ILE A 135 19.42 28.26 20.33
C ILE A 135 19.27 29.78 20.21
#